data_AF-W0TFM3-F1
#
_entry.id   AF-W0TFM3-F1
#
_cell.length_a   1.000
_cell.length_b   1.000
_cell.length_c   1.000
_cell.angle_alpha   90.00
_cell.angle_beta   90.00
_cell.angle_gamma   90.00
#
_symmetry.space_group_name_H-M   'P 1'
#
loop_
_entity.id
_entity.type
_entity.pdbx_description
1 polymer ?
#
loop_
_entity_poly.entity_id
_entity_poly.type
_entity_poly.pdbx_seq_one_letter_code
_entity_poly.pdbx_strand_id
1 'polypeptide(L)'
;MKSKGKLRPKIYDVVFLYLTFIPFAVLGTYARLGIYRLSKYEPSYITPTSTIWPNIVASFLLGATRETHSIISIDSVMLPCLTTGFCGTFSSFSSLMLELFQHSTNKGLDRKAYPNAGYGVMEFIAVLLVQLAASCGGLILGQSIMRNILNYYYNCHRTLVRLIRGIGYISQIACIPIVASQIALAVIFKGDSRFWTVGSLFGVVGAAVRLELSNRLNNKFGWFPLGTFMCNVISTTIASVLFMLKNGLKDHNSQRLVNNNEALSMMTYLTLGFCGGMSTLSTFVYEGQVMGLPKACIYYLLSIGIGFALTIIIIGSYAWKHNLEATQQLFT
;
A
#
# COMPACT_ATOMS: atom_id res chain seq x y z
N MET A 1 -8.75 -22.31 -33.33
CA MET A 1 -9.56 -21.24 -32.68
C MET A 1 -8.79 -19.93 -32.78
N LYS A 2 -9.33 -18.95 -33.51
CA LYS A 2 -8.68 -17.66 -33.81
C LYS A 2 -8.39 -16.88 -32.52
N SER A 3 -7.13 -16.49 -32.34
CA SER A 3 -6.68 -15.47 -31.40
C SER A 3 -7.49 -14.19 -31.62
N LYS A 4 -8.37 -13.86 -30.67
CA LYS A 4 -9.02 -12.55 -30.63
C LYS A 4 -7.94 -11.52 -30.33
N GLY A 5 -7.48 -10.80 -31.36
CA GLY A 5 -6.61 -9.66 -31.19
C GLY A 5 -7.22 -8.69 -30.18
N LYS A 6 -6.48 -8.38 -29.11
CA LYS A 6 -6.86 -7.33 -28.17
C LYS A 6 -7.03 -6.03 -28.96
N LEU A 7 -8.28 -5.57 -29.14
CA LEU A 7 -8.55 -4.23 -29.65
C LEU A 7 -7.77 -3.25 -28.76
N ARG A 8 -6.96 -2.37 -29.37
CA ARG A 8 -6.31 -1.30 -28.61
C ARG A 8 -7.40 -0.44 -27.99
N PRO A 9 -7.35 -0.17 -26.66
CA PRO A 9 -8.32 0.72 -26.05
C PRO A 9 -8.24 2.07 -26.74
N LYS A 10 -9.39 2.69 -26.99
CA LYS A 10 -9.41 3.99 -27.63
C LYS A 10 -8.86 5.01 -26.63
N ILE A 11 -8.19 6.05 -27.13
CA ILE A 11 -7.49 7.04 -26.28
C ILE A 11 -8.43 7.64 -25.23
N TYR A 12 -9.70 7.87 -25.58
CA TYR A 12 -10.69 8.40 -24.64
C TYR A 12 -10.97 7.45 -23.46
N ASP A 13 -10.96 6.12 -23.66
CA ASP A 13 -11.20 5.15 -22.58
C ASP A 13 -10.09 5.22 -21.53
N VAL A 14 -8.85 5.41 -21.98
CA VAL A 14 -7.67 5.58 -21.12
C VAL A 14 -7.77 6.90 -20.35
N VAL A 15 -8.15 7.98 -21.02
CA VAL A 15 -8.34 9.29 -20.37
C VAL A 15 -9.43 9.22 -19.30
N PHE A 16 -10.60 8.64 -19.60
CA PHE A 16 -11.69 8.48 -18.63
C PHE A 16 -11.29 7.60 -17.45
N LEU A 17 -10.52 6.54 -17.70
CA LEU A 17 -9.96 5.71 -16.63
C LEU A 17 -9.11 6.55 -15.69
N TYR A 18 -8.12 7.30 -16.19
CA TYR A 18 -7.22 8.07 -15.34
C TYR A 18 -7.92 9.24 -14.63
N LEU A 19 -8.86 9.92 -15.28
CA LEU A 19 -9.69 10.96 -14.64
C LEU A 19 -10.52 10.40 -13.47
N THR A 20 -10.97 9.15 -13.56
CA THR A 20 -11.68 8.50 -12.44
C THR A 20 -10.69 7.99 -11.40
N PHE A 21 -9.56 7.42 -11.83
CA PHE A 21 -8.60 6.71 -10.99
C PHE A 21 -7.84 7.62 -10.03
N ILE A 22 -7.42 8.80 -10.49
CA ILE A 22 -6.60 9.74 -9.71
C ILE A 22 -7.30 10.14 -8.39
N PRO A 23 -8.57 10.59 -8.38
CA PRO A 23 -9.31 10.87 -7.14
C PRO A 23 -9.30 9.70 -6.15
N PHE A 24 -9.54 8.47 -6.62
CA PHE A 24 -9.54 7.30 -5.74
C PHE A 24 -8.14 6.98 -5.18
N ALA A 25 -7.09 7.19 -5.97
CA ALA A 25 -5.71 7.03 -5.50
C ALA A 25 -5.31 8.11 -4.46
N VAL A 26 -5.77 9.36 -4.63
CA VAL A 26 -5.61 10.42 -3.63
C VAL A 26 -6.34 10.05 -2.33
N LEU A 27 -7.61 9.67 -2.44
CA LEU A 27 -8.44 9.30 -1.29
C LEU A 27 -7.89 8.08 -0.54
N GLY A 28 -7.41 7.05 -1.24
CA GLY A 28 -6.81 5.89 -0.60
C GLY A 28 -5.49 6.23 0.10
N THR A 29 -4.67 7.12 -0.49
CA THR A 29 -3.46 7.62 0.17
C THR A 29 -3.82 8.41 1.44
N TYR A 30 -4.84 9.27 1.40
CA TYR A 30 -5.34 9.98 2.58
C TYR A 30 -5.91 9.06 3.64
N ALA A 31 -6.66 8.04 3.26
CA ALA A 31 -7.16 7.06 4.20
C ALA A 31 -6.00 6.38 4.94
N ARG A 32 -4.92 6.00 4.23
CA ARG A 32 -3.73 5.41 4.86
C ARG A 32 -3.03 6.38 5.81
N LEU A 33 -2.68 7.57 5.32
CA LEU A 33 -1.98 8.58 6.13
C LEU A 33 -2.83 9.03 7.34
N GLY A 34 -4.14 9.12 7.16
CA GLY A 34 -5.12 9.41 8.21
C GLY A 34 -5.13 8.33 9.29
N ILE A 35 -5.25 7.07 8.89
CA ILE A 35 -5.21 5.96 9.85
C ILE A 35 -3.86 5.90 10.57
N TYR A 36 -2.73 6.18 9.90
CA TYR A 36 -1.44 6.26 10.59
C TYR A 36 -1.45 7.31 11.71
N ARG A 37 -1.98 8.51 11.45
CA ARG A 37 -2.07 9.55 12.49
C ARG A 37 -3.07 9.21 13.59
N LEU A 38 -4.21 8.60 13.25
CA LEU A 38 -5.24 8.19 14.23
C LEU A 38 -4.81 7.02 15.11
N SER A 39 -3.92 6.16 14.62
CA SER A 39 -3.36 5.03 15.37
C SER A 39 -2.14 5.39 16.23
N LYS A 40 -1.92 6.68 16.49
CA LYS A 40 -0.92 7.19 17.43
C LYS A 40 -1.56 7.36 18.81
N TYR A 41 -1.53 6.30 19.62
CA TYR A 41 -2.05 6.32 21.00
C TYR A 41 -1.18 5.43 21.90
N GLU A 42 -1.11 5.79 23.19
CA GLU A 42 -0.43 5.00 24.23
C GLU A 42 -1.32 4.91 25.49
N PRO A 43 -1.35 3.75 26.18
CA PRO A 43 -0.73 2.47 25.80
C PRO A 43 -1.51 1.79 24.65
N SER A 44 -0.80 1.13 23.74
CA SER A 44 -1.40 0.38 22.62
C SER A 44 -1.00 -1.09 22.67
N TYR A 45 -1.94 -1.98 22.31
CA TYR A 45 -1.67 -3.42 22.24
C TYR A 45 -0.77 -3.79 21.06
N ILE A 46 -0.97 -3.14 19.91
CA ILE A 46 -0.10 -3.22 18.74
C ILE A 46 0.71 -1.93 18.68
N THR A 47 1.92 -1.98 18.13
CA THR A 47 2.80 -0.80 17.99
C THR A 47 2.03 0.41 17.46
N PRO A 48 2.12 1.59 18.12
CA PRO A 48 1.49 2.80 17.62
C PRO A 48 1.94 3.09 16.18
N THR A 49 1.06 3.67 15.37
CA THR A 49 1.32 3.98 13.94
C THR A 49 1.61 2.76 13.04
N SER A 50 1.29 1.54 13.48
CA SER A 50 1.48 0.32 12.69
C SER A 50 0.71 0.34 11.36
N THR A 51 1.30 -0.28 10.33
CA THR A 51 0.70 -0.51 9.01
C THR A 51 -0.47 -1.50 9.07
N ILE A 52 -0.75 -2.10 10.23
CA ILE A 52 -1.81 -3.10 10.38
C ILE A 52 -3.19 -2.53 10.06
N TRP A 53 -3.52 -1.35 10.59
CA TRP A 53 -4.85 -0.77 10.47
C TRP A 53 -5.20 -0.41 9.03
N PRO A 54 -4.35 0.31 8.27
CA PRO A 54 -4.62 0.56 6.85
C PRO A 54 -4.76 -0.74 6.06
N ASN A 55 -3.92 -1.73 6.35
CA ASN A 55 -3.91 -3.00 5.62
C ASN A 55 -5.16 -3.86 5.86
N ILE A 56 -5.65 -3.96 7.10
CA ILE A 56 -6.89 -4.68 7.42
C ILE A 56 -8.07 -4.01 6.72
N VAL A 57 -8.22 -2.69 6.87
CA VAL A 57 -9.37 -1.95 6.32
C VAL A 57 -9.35 -1.99 4.78
N ALA A 58 -8.18 -1.80 4.17
CA ALA A 58 -8.03 -1.91 2.72
C ALA A 58 -8.35 -3.33 2.21
N SER A 59 -7.94 -4.38 2.94
CA SER A 59 -8.26 -5.76 2.57
C SER A 59 -9.75 -6.06 2.70
N PHE A 60 -10.39 -5.56 3.75
CA PHE A 60 -11.85 -5.62 3.91
C PHE A 60 -12.59 -4.97 2.73
N LEU A 61 -12.23 -3.73 2.39
CA LEU A 61 -12.87 -2.99 1.30
C LEU A 61 -12.59 -3.63 -0.07
N LEU A 62 -11.39 -4.19 -0.27
CA LEU A 62 -11.07 -4.94 -1.48
C LEU A 62 -11.94 -6.19 -1.58
N GLY A 63 -12.08 -6.95 -0.50
CA GLY A 63 -12.92 -8.16 -0.45
C GLY A 63 -14.38 -7.85 -0.74
N ALA A 64 -14.91 -6.81 -0.09
CA ALA A 64 -16.25 -6.30 -0.35
C ALA A 64 -16.42 -5.90 -1.82
N THR A 65 -15.49 -5.13 -2.38
CA THR A 65 -15.56 -4.68 -3.79
C THR A 65 -15.52 -5.85 -4.77
N ARG A 66 -14.68 -6.86 -4.51
CA ARG A 66 -14.56 -8.06 -5.35
C ARG A 66 -15.82 -8.92 -5.31
N GLU A 67 -16.44 -9.06 -4.14
CA GLU A 67 -17.73 -9.74 -3.99
C GLU A 67 -18.87 -8.93 -4.63
N THR A 68 -18.86 -7.61 -4.52
CA THR A 68 -19.81 -6.77 -5.25
C THR A 68 -19.69 -6.99 -6.76
N HIS A 69 -18.47 -7.00 -7.29
CA HIS A 69 -18.28 -7.27 -8.71
C HIS A 69 -18.77 -8.66 -9.12
N SER A 70 -18.54 -9.71 -8.33
CA SER A 70 -18.97 -11.07 -8.71
C SER A 70 -20.50 -11.19 -8.83
N ILE A 71 -21.26 -10.39 -8.06
CA ILE A 71 -22.72 -10.43 -8.05
C ILE A 71 -23.33 -9.45 -9.07
N ILE A 72 -22.90 -8.18 -9.10
CA ILE A 72 -23.56 -7.13 -9.90
C ILE A 72 -22.71 -6.56 -11.05
N SER A 73 -21.52 -7.10 -11.31
CA SER A 73 -20.61 -6.70 -12.40
C SER A 73 -20.32 -5.19 -12.48
N ILE A 74 -19.36 -4.74 -11.66
CA ILE A 74 -18.85 -3.36 -11.71
C ILE A 74 -18.15 -3.13 -13.06
N ASP A 75 -18.31 -1.94 -13.64
CA ASP A 75 -17.74 -1.61 -14.94
C ASP A 75 -16.20 -1.57 -14.93
N SER A 76 -15.63 -1.69 -16.12
CA SER A 76 -14.18 -1.79 -16.33
C SER A 76 -13.39 -0.55 -15.94
N VAL A 77 -14.04 0.61 -15.80
CA VAL A 77 -13.40 1.85 -15.34
C VAL A 77 -13.40 1.89 -13.81
N MET A 78 -14.53 1.63 -13.18
CA MET A 78 -14.69 1.79 -11.75
C MET A 78 -14.02 0.69 -10.92
N LEU A 79 -13.99 -0.55 -11.42
CA LEU A 79 -13.36 -1.65 -10.69
C LEU A 79 -11.87 -1.37 -10.37
N PRO A 80 -10.99 -1.01 -11.33
CA PRO A 80 -9.61 -0.67 -11.01
C PRO A 80 -9.49 0.59 -10.15
N CYS A 81 -10.43 1.54 -10.22
CA CYS A 81 -10.44 2.71 -9.35
C CYS A 81 -10.66 2.33 -7.87
N LEU A 82 -11.66 1.48 -7.59
CA LEU A 82 -11.96 1.02 -6.23
C LEU A 82 -10.87 0.06 -5.70
N THR A 83 -10.43 -0.88 -6.54
CA THR A 83 -9.47 -1.92 -6.14
C THR A 83 -8.03 -1.41 -6.18
N THR A 84 -7.54 -1.03 -7.35
CA THR A 84 -6.14 -0.64 -7.55
C THR A 84 -5.92 0.79 -7.08
N GLY A 85 -6.82 1.73 -7.36
CA GLY A 85 -6.71 3.13 -6.90
C GLY A 85 -6.83 3.23 -5.39
N PHE A 86 -8.06 3.09 -4.86
CA PHE A 86 -8.35 3.31 -3.45
C PHE A 86 -7.77 2.22 -2.54
N CYS A 87 -8.24 0.97 -2.63
CA CYS A 87 -7.79 -0.09 -1.73
C CYS A 87 -6.28 -0.38 -1.88
N GLY A 88 -5.75 -0.21 -3.09
CA GLY A 88 -4.33 -0.38 -3.37
C GLY A 88 -3.46 0.65 -2.65
N THR A 89 -3.75 1.95 -2.80
CA THR A 89 -2.99 3.03 -2.13
C THR A 89 -3.27 3.16 -0.64
N PHE A 90 -4.41 2.62 -0.18
CA PHE A 90 -4.74 2.53 1.23
C PHE A 90 -3.94 1.43 1.95
N SER A 91 -3.66 0.32 1.28
CA SER A 91 -2.73 -0.70 1.80
C SER A 91 -1.27 -0.35 1.48
N SER A 92 -0.30 -0.97 2.16
CA SER A 92 1.10 -0.96 1.72
C SER A 92 1.85 -2.20 2.15
N PHE A 93 2.52 -2.84 1.19
CA PHE A 93 3.43 -3.96 1.45
C PHE A 93 4.84 -3.47 1.78
N SER A 94 5.31 -2.39 1.14
CA SER A 94 6.64 -1.83 1.44
C SER A 94 6.73 -1.32 2.88
N SER A 95 5.69 -0.67 3.40
CA SER A 95 5.65 -0.26 4.81
C SER A 95 5.67 -1.45 5.77
N LEU A 96 4.99 -2.56 5.43
CA LEU A 96 5.05 -3.80 6.21
C LEU A 96 6.48 -4.37 6.25
N MET A 97 7.21 -4.37 5.14
CA MET A 97 8.59 -4.87 5.10
C MET A 97 9.53 -4.04 5.96
N LEU A 98 9.37 -2.70 5.96
CA LEU A 98 10.14 -1.81 6.84
C LEU A 98 9.80 -2.03 8.31
N GLU A 99 8.51 -2.18 8.64
CA GLU A 99 8.04 -2.44 10.00
C GLU A 99 8.56 -3.79 10.52
N LEU A 100 8.50 -4.85 9.70
CA LEU A 100 9.11 -6.15 10.00
C LEU A 100 10.61 -6.02 10.31
N PHE A 101 11.34 -5.25 9.52
CA PHE A 101 12.77 -5.05 9.74
C PHE A 101 13.05 -4.33 11.06
N GLN A 102 12.35 -3.24 11.35
CA GLN A 102 12.54 -2.48 12.60
C GLN A 102 12.24 -3.31 13.84
N HIS A 103 11.15 -4.08 13.80
CA HIS A 103 10.75 -4.99 14.86
C HIS A 103 11.78 -6.12 15.02
N SER A 104 12.18 -6.79 13.94
CA SER A 104 13.15 -7.89 14.01
C SER A 104 14.55 -7.47 14.52
N THR A 105 14.95 -6.22 14.28
CA THR A 105 16.27 -5.70 14.68
C THR A 105 16.27 -4.91 16.00
N ASN A 106 15.12 -4.82 16.66
CA ASN A 106 14.91 -3.98 17.85
C ASN A 106 15.34 -2.51 17.67
N LYS A 107 15.19 -1.98 16.45
CA LYS A 107 15.47 -0.58 16.12
C LYS A 107 14.20 0.29 16.18
N GLY A 108 13.06 -0.30 16.54
CA GLY A 108 11.79 0.40 16.75
C GLY A 108 11.72 1.23 18.04
N LEU A 109 10.56 1.83 18.28
CA LEU A 109 10.24 2.70 19.42
C LEU A 109 10.74 2.14 20.76
N ASP A 110 11.61 2.88 21.43
CA ASP A 110 11.94 2.90 22.87
C ASP A 110 11.76 1.58 23.65
N ARG A 111 12.17 0.46 23.06
CA ARG A 111 12.12 -0.85 23.68
C ARG A 111 13.49 -1.20 24.23
N LYS A 112 13.51 -1.65 25.49
CA LYS A 112 14.67 -2.31 26.09
C LYS A 112 15.24 -3.33 25.10
N ALA A 113 16.57 -3.44 25.06
CA ALA A 113 17.25 -4.44 24.25
C ALA A 113 16.60 -5.82 24.44
N TYR A 114 16.38 -6.56 23.34
CA TYR A 114 15.90 -7.93 23.47
C TYR A 114 16.84 -8.75 24.36
N PRO A 115 16.31 -9.63 25.24
CA PRO A 115 17.15 -10.44 26.12
C PRO A 115 18.14 -11.33 25.37
N ASN A 116 17.78 -11.76 24.16
CA ASN A 116 18.66 -12.49 23.24
C ASN A 116 18.26 -12.22 21.77
N ALA A 117 19.13 -12.60 20.83
CA ALA A 117 18.88 -12.42 19.39
C ALA A 117 17.67 -13.22 18.87
N GLY A 118 17.28 -14.30 19.53
CA GLY A 118 16.14 -15.15 19.14
C GLY A 118 14.80 -14.42 19.21
N TYR A 119 14.64 -13.44 20.10
CA TYR A 119 13.43 -12.61 20.18
C TYR A 119 13.21 -11.77 18.91
N GLY A 120 14.26 -11.39 18.19
CA GLY A 120 14.10 -10.70 16.90
C GLY A 120 13.42 -11.58 15.85
N VAL A 121 13.72 -12.87 15.85
CA VAL A 121 13.06 -13.87 14.98
C VAL A 121 11.61 -14.10 15.43
N MET A 122 11.37 -14.18 16.74
CA MET A 122 10.00 -14.29 17.27
C MET A 122 9.15 -13.08 16.90
N GLU A 123 9.70 -11.87 17.01
CA GLU A 123 9.00 -10.64 16.64
C GLU A 123 8.73 -10.58 15.14
N PHE A 124 9.70 -11.00 14.30
CA PHE A 124 9.48 -11.14 12.85
C PHE A 124 8.29 -12.05 12.55
N ILE A 125 8.24 -13.23 13.16
CA ILE A 125 7.13 -14.17 12.98
C ILE A 125 5.82 -13.58 13.51
N ALA A 126 5.84 -12.92 14.67
CA ALA A 126 4.65 -12.33 15.29
C ALA A 126 4.05 -11.23 14.40
N VAL A 127 4.85 -10.25 13.97
CA VAL A 127 4.40 -9.17 13.08
C VAL A 127 3.87 -9.76 11.77
N LEU A 128 4.58 -10.72 11.18
CA LEU A 128 4.17 -11.32 9.91
C LEU A 128 2.84 -12.07 10.01
N LEU A 129 2.69 -12.93 11.02
CA LEU A 129 1.48 -13.73 11.23
C LEU A 129 0.29 -12.84 11.55
N VAL A 130 0.44 -11.87 12.46
CA VAL A 130 -0.64 -10.94 12.81
C VAL A 130 -1.07 -10.15 11.57
N GLN A 131 -0.13 -9.62 10.79
CA GLN A 131 -0.50 -8.82 9.62
C GLN A 131 -1.21 -9.61 8.54
N LEU A 132 -0.69 -10.80 8.20
CA LEU A 132 -1.27 -11.65 7.18
C LEU A 132 -2.61 -12.22 7.64
N ALA A 133 -2.69 -12.77 8.85
CA ALA A 133 -3.94 -13.32 9.38
C ALA A 133 -5.03 -12.26 9.49
N ALA A 134 -4.71 -11.07 10.02
CA ALA A 134 -5.69 -10.00 10.14
C ALA A 134 -6.12 -9.43 8.78
N SER A 135 -5.21 -9.32 7.81
CA SER A 135 -5.54 -8.87 6.45
C SER A 135 -6.37 -9.92 5.69
N CYS A 136 -6.04 -11.20 5.81
CA CYS A 136 -6.85 -12.32 5.29
C CYS A 136 -8.24 -12.34 5.94
N GLY A 137 -8.30 -12.19 7.26
CA GLY A 137 -9.56 -12.12 8.02
C GLY A 137 -10.41 -10.94 7.58
N GLY A 138 -9.81 -9.76 7.42
CA GLY A 138 -10.47 -8.57 6.88
C GLY A 138 -11.04 -8.82 5.49
N LEU A 139 -10.26 -9.42 4.60
CA LEU A 139 -10.69 -9.76 3.24
C LEU A 139 -11.91 -10.70 3.22
N ILE A 140 -11.85 -11.82 3.96
CA ILE A 140 -12.93 -12.81 4.06
C ILE A 140 -14.17 -12.20 4.70
N LEU A 141 -13.99 -11.37 5.73
CA LEU A 141 -15.10 -10.66 6.38
C LEU A 141 -15.79 -9.70 5.39
N GLY A 142 -15.00 -8.95 4.62
CA GLY A 142 -15.53 -8.04 3.58
C GLY A 142 -16.36 -8.76 2.53
N GLN A 143 -15.88 -9.91 2.05
CA GLN A 143 -16.63 -10.77 1.13
C GLN A 143 -17.93 -11.28 1.77
N SER A 144 -17.85 -11.82 2.98
CA SER A 144 -18.99 -12.44 3.66
C SER A 144 -20.10 -11.42 3.97
N ILE A 145 -19.73 -10.24 4.48
CA ILE A 145 -20.69 -9.17 4.75
C ILE A 145 -21.34 -8.69 3.46
N MET A 146 -20.54 -8.41 2.43
CA MET A 146 -21.08 -7.89 1.18
C MET A 146 -21.97 -8.90 0.45
N ARG A 147 -21.62 -10.20 0.47
CA ARG A 147 -22.47 -11.27 -0.08
C ARG A 147 -23.85 -11.29 0.59
N ASN A 148 -23.89 -11.25 1.92
CA ASN A 148 -25.16 -11.28 2.66
C ASN A 148 -25.99 -10.02 2.41
N ILE A 149 -25.37 -8.84 2.42
CA ILE A 149 -26.06 -7.57 2.13
C ILE A 149 -26.64 -7.59 0.71
N LEU A 150 -25.86 -8.01 -0.29
CA LEU A 150 -26.30 -8.00 -1.69
C LEU A 150 -27.39 -9.04 -1.96
N ASN A 151 -27.31 -10.22 -1.34
CA ASN A 151 -28.36 -11.24 -1.47
C ASN A 151 -29.66 -10.79 -0.79
N TYR A 152 -29.57 -10.14 0.37
CA TYR A 152 -30.73 -9.62 1.09
C TYR A 152 -31.40 -8.46 0.32
N TYR A 153 -30.61 -7.52 -0.20
CA TYR A 153 -31.09 -6.36 -0.95
C TYR A 153 -31.00 -6.54 -2.47
N TYR A 154 -31.41 -7.70 -2.98
CA TYR A 154 -31.30 -8.01 -4.43
C TYR A 154 -32.06 -7.01 -5.31
N ASN A 155 -33.20 -6.49 -4.85
CA ASN A 155 -33.98 -5.48 -5.54
C ASN A 155 -33.23 -4.14 -5.73
N CYS A 156 -32.24 -3.87 -4.88
CA CYS A 156 -31.46 -2.63 -4.92
C CYS A 156 -30.23 -2.69 -5.83
N HIS A 157 -29.94 -3.83 -6.46
CA HIS A 157 -28.75 -4.01 -7.33
C HIS A 157 -28.67 -2.94 -8.42
N ARG A 158 -29.80 -2.66 -9.10
CA ARG A 158 -29.84 -1.65 -10.16
C ARG A 158 -29.54 -0.24 -9.63
N THR A 159 -30.02 0.07 -8.42
CA THR A 159 -29.75 1.36 -7.76
C THR A 159 -28.29 1.47 -7.37
N LEU A 160 -27.70 0.41 -6.82
CA LEU A 160 -26.29 0.36 -6.45
C LEU A 160 -25.37 0.53 -7.67
N VAL A 161 -25.64 -0.15 -8.79
CA VAL A 161 -24.86 0.06 -10.04
C VAL A 161 -24.94 1.51 -10.52
N ARG A 162 -26.13 2.13 -10.45
CA ARG A 162 -26.28 3.56 -10.81
C ARG A 162 -25.49 4.47 -9.88
N LEU A 163 -25.50 4.19 -8.59
CA LEU A 163 -24.77 4.95 -7.59
C LEU A 163 -23.26 4.84 -7.82
N ILE A 164 -22.73 3.63 -8.00
CA ILE A 164 -21.32 3.37 -8.30
C ILE A 164 -20.88 4.14 -9.56
N ARG A 165 -21.69 4.08 -10.63
CA ARG A 165 -21.43 4.82 -11.86
C ARG A 165 -21.52 6.34 -11.65
N GLY A 166 -22.48 6.81 -10.87
CA GLY A 166 -22.63 8.22 -10.50
C GLY A 166 -21.41 8.76 -9.76
N ILE A 167 -20.90 8.00 -8.78
CA ILE A 167 -19.64 8.32 -8.09
C ILE A 167 -18.49 8.39 -9.07
N GLY A 168 -18.42 7.46 -10.03
CA GLY A 168 -17.42 7.50 -11.11
C GLY A 168 -17.47 8.81 -11.90
N TYR A 169 -18.64 9.23 -12.37
CA TYR A 169 -18.81 10.50 -13.08
C TYR A 169 -18.45 11.73 -12.23
N ILE A 170 -18.89 11.77 -10.97
CA ILE A 170 -18.54 12.85 -10.05
C ILE A 170 -17.01 12.91 -9.86
N SER A 171 -16.35 11.76 -9.70
CA SER A 171 -14.90 11.67 -9.54
C SER A 171 -14.17 12.20 -10.78
N GLN A 172 -14.66 11.89 -11.99
CA GLN A 172 -14.07 12.40 -13.24
C GLN A 172 -14.07 13.93 -13.29
N ILE A 173 -15.20 14.56 -12.95
CA ILE A 173 -15.32 16.02 -12.93
C ILE A 173 -14.45 16.61 -11.82
N ALA A 174 -14.43 15.98 -10.64
CA ALA A 174 -13.66 16.44 -9.49
C ALA A 174 -12.14 16.25 -9.65
N CYS A 175 -11.67 15.45 -10.62
CA CYS A 175 -10.25 15.15 -10.80
C CYS A 175 -9.40 16.40 -10.99
N ILE A 176 -9.80 17.30 -11.89
CA ILE A 176 -9.03 18.52 -12.18
C ILE A 176 -8.97 19.43 -10.94
N PRO A 177 -10.10 19.78 -10.29
CA PRO A 177 -10.08 20.52 -9.02
C PRO A 177 -9.24 19.85 -7.92
N ILE A 178 -9.35 18.53 -7.76
CA ILE A 178 -8.57 17.78 -6.75
C ILE A 178 -7.08 17.92 -7.04
N VAL A 179 -6.62 17.64 -8.26
CA VAL A 179 -5.19 17.75 -8.60
C VAL A 179 -4.70 19.19 -8.48
N ALA A 180 -5.47 20.16 -8.99
CA ALA A 180 -5.13 21.57 -8.88
C ALA A 180 -5.00 22.03 -7.42
N SER A 181 -5.93 21.64 -6.55
CA SER A 181 -5.85 21.92 -5.12
C SER A 181 -4.65 21.25 -4.45
N GLN A 182 -4.30 20.01 -4.82
CA GLN A 182 -3.12 19.34 -4.28
C GLN A 182 -1.83 20.09 -4.64
N ILE A 183 -1.71 20.51 -5.89
CA ILE A 183 -0.54 21.27 -6.37
C ILE A 183 -0.49 22.65 -5.69
N ALA A 184 -1.62 23.37 -5.64
CA ALA A 184 -1.69 24.69 -5.02
C ALA A 184 -1.31 24.62 -3.54
N LEU A 185 -1.88 23.66 -2.78
CA LEU A 185 -1.58 23.50 -1.37
C LEU A 185 -0.13 23.07 -1.12
N ALA A 186 0.44 22.21 -1.98
CA ALA A 186 1.84 21.80 -1.90
C ALA A 186 2.82 22.97 -2.12
N VAL A 187 2.49 23.89 -3.03
CA VAL A 187 3.34 25.06 -3.34
C VAL A 187 3.20 26.14 -2.28
N ILE A 188 1.96 26.48 -1.90
CA ILE A 188 1.65 27.62 -1.02
C ILE A 188 2.04 27.31 0.44
N PHE A 189 1.68 26.13 0.94
CA PHE A 189 1.86 25.80 2.35
C PHE A 189 3.17 25.03 2.58
N LYS A 190 3.82 25.30 3.72
CA LYS A 190 5.00 24.57 4.21
C LYS A 190 4.63 23.68 5.40
N GLY A 191 5.52 22.77 5.77
CA GLY A 191 5.34 21.89 6.93
C GLY A 191 4.29 20.80 6.70
N ASP A 192 3.41 20.59 7.69
CA ASP A 192 2.46 19.46 7.73
C ASP A 192 1.50 19.37 6.54
N SER A 193 1.17 20.49 5.89
CA SER A 193 0.29 20.45 4.72
C SER A 193 0.92 19.64 3.57
N ARG A 194 2.25 19.75 3.39
CA ARG A 194 3.00 19.03 2.33
C ARG A 194 3.03 17.53 2.55
N PHE A 195 2.94 17.08 3.80
CA PHE A 195 2.84 15.65 4.12
C PHE A 195 1.63 15.00 3.45
N TRP A 196 0.50 15.67 3.46
CA TRP A 196 -0.71 15.19 2.81
C TRP A 196 -0.64 15.40 1.30
N THR A 197 -0.36 16.62 0.87
CA THR A 197 -0.52 17.01 -0.54
C THR A 197 0.53 16.36 -1.43
N VAL A 198 1.82 16.51 -1.09
CA VAL A 198 2.93 15.91 -1.84
C VAL A 198 2.91 14.39 -1.71
N GLY A 199 2.61 13.88 -0.51
CA GLY A 199 2.44 12.43 -0.29
C GLY A 199 1.36 11.82 -1.19
N SER A 200 0.20 12.49 -1.33
CA SER A 200 -0.88 12.02 -2.20
C SER A 200 -0.53 12.11 -3.69
N LEU A 201 0.14 13.17 -4.13
CA LEU A 201 0.60 13.31 -5.52
C LEU A 201 1.56 12.18 -5.90
N PHE A 202 2.52 11.86 -5.03
CA PHE A 202 3.41 10.72 -5.22
C PHE A 202 2.66 9.38 -5.15
N GLY A 203 1.67 9.26 -4.27
CA GLY A 203 0.78 8.10 -4.18
C GLY A 203 0.05 7.81 -5.48
N VAL A 204 -0.45 8.85 -6.17
CA VAL A 204 -1.08 8.73 -7.49
C VAL A 204 -0.10 8.17 -8.51
N VAL A 205 1.14 8.66 -8.54
CA VAL A 205 2.17 8.17 -9.48
C VAL A 205 2.50 6.70 -9.19
N GLY A 206 2.71 6.34 -7.91
CA GLY A 206 2.96 4.95 -7.52
C GLY A 206 1.81 4.02 -7.92
N ALA A 207 0.57 4.45 -7.71
CA ALA A 207 -0.63 3.70 -8.08
C ALA A 207 -0.78 3.50 -9.59
N ALA A 208 -0.47 4.54 -10.38
CA ALA A 208 -0.49 4.47 -11.83
C ALA A 208 0.57 3.48 -12.36
N VAL A 209 1.79 3.54 -11.82
CA VAL A 209 2.85 2.55 -12.14
C VAL A 209 2.38 1.13 -11.83
N ARG A 210 1.75 0.92 -10.66
CA ARG A 210 1.20 -0.39 -10.30
C ARG A 210 0.10 -0.84 -11.25
N LEU A 211 -0.85 0.03 -11.59
CA LEU A 211 -1.92 -0.30 -12.52
C LEU A 211 -1.37 -0.77 -13.87
N GLU A 212 -0.42 -0.03 -14.43
CA GLU A 212 0.23 -0.38 -15.70
C GLU A 212 1.01 -1.69 -15.61
N LEU A 213 1.78 -1.89 -14.54
CA LEU A 213 2.61 -3.09 -14.40
C LEU A 213 1.75 -4.34 -14.17
N SER A 214 0.73 -4.26 -13.33
CA SER A 214 -0.22 -5.36 -13.09
C SER A 214 -0.99 -5.71 -14.37
N ASN A 215 -1.46 -4.72 -15.14
CA ASN A 215 -2.16 -4.96 -16.40
C ASN A 215 -1.28 -5.67 -17.45
N ARG A 216 0.01 -5.37 -17.48
CA ARG A 216 0.96 -5.94 -18.45
C ARG A 216 1.50 -7.30 -18.03
N LEU A 217 1.75 -7.52 -16.74
CA LEU A 217 2.55 -8.65 -16.26
C LEU A 217 1.76 -9.70 -15.45
N ASN A 218 0.65 -9.37 -14.79
CA ASN A 218 -0.03 -10.34 -13.90
C ASN A 218 -0.52 -11.59 -14.65
N ASN A 219 -0.98 -11.42 -15.89
CA ASN A 219 -1.47 -12.54 -16.70
C ASN A 219 -0.39 -13.22 -17.54
N LYS A 220 0.90 -12.87 -17.37
CA LYS A 220 2.00 -13.41 -18.17
C LYS A 220 2.38 -14.83 -17.75
N PHE A 221 2.44 -15.07 -16.44
CA PHE A 221 2.63 -16.40 -15.85
C PHE A 221 1.28 -16.80 -15.25
N GLY A 222 0.50 -17.64 -15.91
CA GLY A 222 -0.94 -17.87 -15.64
C GLY A 222 -1.35 -18.29 -14.22
N TRP A 223 -0.40 -18.48 -13.29
CA TRP A 223 -0.67 -18.70 -11.87
C TRP A 223 0.02 -17.69 -10.94
N PHE A 224 1.06 -16.98 -11.40
CA PHE A 224 1.90 -16.11 -10.58
C PHE A 224 1.67 -14.63 -10.96
N PRO A 225 1.12 -13.80 -10.06
CA PRO A 225 0.88 -12.38 -10.31
C PRO A 225 2.19 -11.57 -10.40
N LEU A 226 2.88 -11.67 -11.54
CA LEU A 226 4.21 -11.10 -11.70
C LEU A 226 4.25 -9.57 -11.54
N GLY A 227 3.23 -8.86 -11.98
CA GLY A 227 3.16 -7.41 -11.84
C GLY A 227 3.03 -6.98 -10.38
N THR A 228 2.14 -7.62 -9.61
CA THR A 228 1.98 -7.35 -8.17
C THR A 228 3.26 -7.70 -7.40
N PHE A 229 3.88 -8.85 -7.69
CA PHE A 229 5.18 -9.23 -7.15
C PHE A 229 6.25 -8.17 -7.42
N MET A 230 6.41 -7.74 -8.68
CA MET A 230 7.43 -6.75 -9.05
C MET A 230 7.17 -5.39 -8.43
N CYS A 231 5.92 -4.93 -8.39
CA CYS A 231 5.53 -3.71 -7.69
C CYS A 231 5.95 -3.74 -6.21
N ASN A 232 5.65 -4.85 -5.51
CA ASN A 232 5.97 -5.01 -4.09
C ASN A 232 7.48 -5.06 -3.84
N VAL A 233 8.24 -5.80 -4.66
CA VAL A 233 9.70 -5.93 -4.52
C VAL A 233 10.42 -4.62 -4.86
N ILE A 234 10.10 -3.98 -5.99
CA ILE A 234 10.72 -2.71 -6.40
C ILE A 234 10.40 -1.61 -5.40
N SER A 235 9.13 -1.50 -4.98
CA SER A 235 8.72 -0.51 -3.99
C SER A 235 9.42 -0.72 -2.64
N THR A 236 9.53 -1.96 -2.16
CA THR A 236 10.26 -2.29 -0.92
C THR A 236 11.74 -1.91 -1.03
N THR A 237 12.35 -2.14 -2.19
CA THR A 237 13.75 -1.79 -2.44
C THR A 237 13.95 -0.27 -2.35
N ILE A 238 13.12 0.50 -3.04
CA ILE A 238 13.19 1.97 -3.02
C ILE A 238 12.91 2.49 -1.61
N ALA A 239 11.87 1.97 -0.94
CA ALA A 239 11.53 2.34 0.43
C ALA A 239 12.69 2.06 1.41
N SER A 240 13.41 0.95 1.23
CA SER A 240 14.57 0.60 2.04
C SER A 240 15.74 1.57 1.83
N VAL A 241 16.01 1.96 0.58
CA VAL A 241 17.03 2.97 0.28
C VAL A 241 16.65 4.32 0.91
N LEU A 242 15.40 4.77 0.74
CA LEU A 242 14.93 6.03 1.31
C LEU A 242 14.96 6.01 2.84
N PHE A 243 14.60 4.88 3.46
CA PHE A 243 14.67 4.70 4.91
C PHE A 243 16.11 4.79 5.40
N MET A 244 17.04 4.11 4.73
CA MET A 244 18.47 4.16 5.06
C MET A 244 19.02 5.58 4.90
N LEU A 245 18.64 6.30 3.84
CA LEU A 245 19.09 7.68 3.63
C LEU A 245 18.52 8.64 4.68
N LYS A 246 17.26 8.45 5.10
CA LYS A 246 16.60 9.27 6.12
C LYS A 246 17.21 9.06 7.51
N ASN A 247 17.47 7.80 7.89
CA ASN A 247 17.83 7.44 9.26
C ASN A 247 19.30 7.02 9.44
N GLY A 248 20.09 7.00 8.37
CA GLY A 248 21.49 6.63 8.40
C GLY A 248 22.36 7.68 9.09
N LEU A 249 23.33 7.24 9.89
CA LEU A 249 24.35 8.09 10.50
C LEU A 249 25.69 7.96 9.76
N LYS A 250 26.48 9.04 9.66
CA LYS A 250 27.76 9.04 8.93
C LYS A 250 28.93 8.38 9.68
N ASP A 251 28.96 8.51 11.01
CA ASP A 251 30.03 8.02 11.89
C ASP A 251 29.53 8.01 13.36
N HIS A 252 30.34 7.48 14.30
CA HIS A 252 30.07 7.44 15.75
C HIS A 252 29.71 8.79 16.39
N ASN A 253 29.93 9.92 15.70
CA ASN A 253 29.56 11.26 16.15
C ASN A 253 28.06 11.60 15.97
N SER A 254 27.22 10.61 15.64
CA SER A 254 25.75 10.73 15.57
C SER A 254 25.24 11.80 14.59
N GLN A 255 26.03 12.17 13.57
CA GLN A 255 25.56 13.08 12.51
C GLN A 255 24.76 12.30 11.46
N ARG A 256 23.58 12.83 11.09
CA ARG A 256 22.73 12.25 10.03
C ARG A 256 23.46 12.26 8.68
N LEU A 257 23.17 11.27 7.85
CA LEU A 257 23.68 11.18 6.48
C LEU A 257 23.13 12.33 5.63
N VAL A 258 21.87 12.68 5.86
CA VAL A 258 21.17 13.78 5.21
C VAL A 258 20.75 14.79 6.27
N ASN A 259 21.33 15.99 6.21
CA ASN A 259 21.08 17.06 7.18
C ASN A 259 20.02 18.08 6.72
N ASN A 260 19.58 18.01 5.46
CA ASN A 260 18.58 18.93 4.93
C ASN A 260 17.17 18.44 5.29
N ASN A 261 16.46 19.22 6.13
CA ASN A 261 15.10 18.91 6.56
C ASN A 261 14.12 18.72 5.39
N GLU A 262 14.22 19.53 4.33
CA GLU A 262 13.36 19.39 3.15
C GLU A 262 13.61 18.06 2.42
N ALA A 263 14.87 17.61 2.36
CA ALA A 263 15.22 16.31 1.78
C ALA A 263 14.67 15.15 2.64
N LEU A 264 14.72 15.26 3.98
CA LEU A 264 14.13 14.27 4.89
C LEU A 264 12.61 14.19 4.76
N SER A 265 11.94 15.34 4.62
CA SER A 265 10.51 15.40 4.33
C SER A 265 10.19 14.76 2.98
N MET A 266 10.96 15.06 1.93
CA MET A 266 10.79 14.46 0.60
C MET A 266 10.95 12.93 0.62
N MET A 267 11.94 12.41 1.35
CA MET A 267 12.13 10.98 1.53
C MET A 267 10.92 10.33 2.20
N THR A 268 10.30 11.03 3.16
CA THR A 268 9.07 10.58 3.82
C THR A 268 7.90 10.56 2.83
N TYR A 269 7.75 11.58 1.99
CA TYR A 269 6.67 11.65 1.00
C TYR A 269 6.83 10.62 -0.11
N LEU A 270 8.06 10.30 -0.52
CA LEU A 270 8.33 9.23 -1.48
C LEU A 270 8.08 7.85 -0.86
N THR A 271 8.52 7.64 0.39
CA THR A 271 8.32 6.36 1.09
C THR A 271 6.83 6.09 1.34
N LEU A 272 6.13 7.06 1.93
CA LEU A 272 4.73 6.90 2.27
C LEU A 272 3.82 7.13 1.08
N GLY A 273 4.09 8.09 0.20
CA GLY A 273 3.31 8.33 -1.01
C GLY A 273 3.61 7.32 -2.10
N PHE A 274 4.73 7.49 -2.79
CA PHE A 274 5.10 6.71 -3.99
C PHE A 274 5.24 5.21 -3.71
N CYS A 275 6.12 4.80 -2.80
CA CYS A 275 6.33 3.38 -2.49
C CYS A 275 5.07 2.76 -1.89
N GLY A 276 4.39 3.51 -1.01
CA GLY A 276 3.10 3.12 -0.44
C GLY A 276 2.01 2.87 -1.50
N GLY A 277 1.88 3.73 -2.51
CA GLY A 277 0.89 3.59 -3.58
C GLY A 277 1.25 2.57 -4.67
N MET A 278 2.56 2.36 -4.89
CA MET A 278 3.09 1.37 -5.82
C MET A 278 3.00 -0.06 -5.26
N SER A 279 3.23 -0.25 -3.97
CA SER A 279 3.05 -1.56 -3.32
C SER A 279 1.60 -1.77 -2.89
N THR A 280 1.21 -3.01 -2.58
CA THR A 280 -0.12 -3.31 -2.05
C THR A 280 -0.11 -4.62 -1.25
N LEU A 281 -0.71 -4.60 -0.06
CA LEU A 281 -0.97 -5.81 0.72
C LEU A 281 -2.36 -6.38 0.40
N SER A 282 -3.37 -5.52 0.21
CA SER A 282 -4.74 -5.96 -0.02
C SER A 282 -4.85 -6.84 -1.27
N THR A 283 -4.25 -6.41 -2.38
CA THR A 283 -4.25 -7.19 -3.64
C THR A 283 -3.43 -8.47 -3.50
N PHE A 284 -2.28 -8.40 -2.82
CA PHE A 284 -1.42 -9.55 -2.56
C PHE A 284 -2.17 -10.66 -1.80
N VAL A 285 -2.91 -10.30 -0.75
CA VAL A 285 -3.71 -11.25 0.03
C VAL A 285 -4.88 -11.80 -0.78
N TYR A 286 -5.55 -10.97 -1.58
CA TYR A 286 -6.64 -11.41 -2.45
C TYR A 286 -6.18 -12.39 -3.53
N GLU A 287 -5.06 -12.10 -4.19
CA GLU A 287 -4.47 -13.00 -5.18
C GLU A 287 -4.12 -14.36 -4.55
N GLY A 288 -3.55 -14.36 -3.35
CA GLY A 288 -3.24 -15.56 -2.59
C GLY A 288 -4.48 -16.36 -2.18
N GLN A 289 -5.59 -15.70 -1.83
CA GLN A 289 -6.85 -16.37 -1.51
C GLN A 289 -7.48 -17.07 -2.73
N VAL A 290 -7.40 -16.43 -3.90
CA VAL A 290 -8.02 -16.96 -5.13
C VAL A 290 -7.18 -18.10 -5.73
N MET A 291 -5.89 -18.19 -5.41
CA MET A 291 -5.02 -19.29 -5.85
C MET A 291 -5.06 -20.47 -4.86
N GLY A 292 -4.76 -21.67 -5.36
CA GLY A 292 -4.66 -22.87 -4.51
C GLY A 292 -3.55 -22.77 -3.47
N LEU A 293 -3.76 -23.36 -2.29
CA LEU A 293 -2.90 -23.23 -1.12
C LEU A 293 -1.39 -23.44 -1.40
N PRO A 294 -0.94 -24.47 -2.15
CA PRO A 294 0.49 -24.64 -2.41
C PRO A 294 1.11 -23.47 -3.18
N LYS A 295 0.37 -22.93 -4.15
CA LYS A 295 0.80 -21.78 -4.97
C LYS A 295 0.79 -20.50 -4.14
N ALA A 296 -0.22 -20.33 -3.27
CA ALA A 296 -0.30 -19.21 -2.33
C ALA A 296 0.92 -19.18 -1.41
N CYS A 297 1.28 -20.32 -0.81
CA CYS A 297 2.45 -20.43 0.05
C CYS A 297 3.74 -20.02 -0.68
N ILE A 298 3.97 -20.53 -1.90
CA ILE A 298 5.15 -20.17 -2.69
C ILE A 298 5.14 -18.68 -3.05
N TYR A 299 4.00 -18.14 -3.49
CA TYR A 299 3.86 -16.74 -3.84
C TYR A 299 4.17 -15.82 -2.65
N TYR A 300 3.63 -16.16 -1.48
CA TYR A 300 3.86 -15.41 -0.26
C TYR A 300 5.31 -15.50 0.21
N LEU A 301 5.87 -16.71 0.26
CA LEU A 301 7.26 -16.94 0.65
C LEU A 301 8.24 -16.20 -0.26
N LEU A 302 8.04 -16.23 -1.58
CA LEU A 302 8.90 -15.52 -2.53
C LEU A 302 8.78 -13.99 -2.37
N SER A 303 7.56 -13.47 -2.27
CA SER A 303 7.33 -12.03 -2.17
C SER A 303 7.88 -11.45 -0.87
N ILE A 304 7.57 -12.08 0.26
CA ILE A 304 8.04 -11.66 1.59
C ILE A 304 9.53 -11.95 1.75
N GLY A 305 10.00 -13.14 1.37
CA GLY A 305 11.39 -13.54 1.50
C GLY A 305 12.32 -12.64 0.69
N ILE A 306 12.02 -12.38 -0.59
CA ILE A 306 12.84 -11.49 -1.43
C ILE A 306 12.73 -10.04 -0.94
N GLY A 307 11.53 -9.56 -0.63
CA GLY A 307 11.32 -8.21 -0.11
C GLY A 307 12.13 -7.96 1.17
N PHE A 308 12.02 -8.87 2.14
CA PHE A 308 12.71 -8.76 3.42
C PHE A 308 14.23 -8.95 3.30
N ALA A 309 14.70 -9.89 2.46
CA ALA A 309 16.13 -10.06 2.21
C ALA A 309 16.76 -8.79 1.62
N LEU A 310 16.09 -8.13 0.67
CA LEU A 310 16.56 -6.85 0.13
C LEU A 310 16.57 -5.76 1.19
N THR A 311 15.55 -5.68 2.05
CA THR A 311 15.54 -4.76 3.18
C THR A 311 16.73 -4.97 4.12
N ILE A 312 17.07 -6.22 4.47
CA ILE A 312 18.25 -6.56 5.27
C ILE A 312 19.54 -6.16 4.55
N ILE A 313 19.68 -6.50 3.27
CA ILE A 313 20.89 -6.20 2.50
C ILE A 313 21.11 -4.68 2.44
N ILE A 314 20.06 -3.89 2.26
CA ILE A 314 20.18 -2.43 2.11
C ILE A 314 20.35 -1.76 3.47
N ILE A 315 19.40 -1.97 4.39
CA ILE A 315 19.37 -1.26 5.67
C ILE A 315 20.31 -1.92 6.68
N GLY A 316 20.28 -3.25 6.77
CA GLY A 316 21.08 -4.02 7.74
C GLY A 316 22.58 -3.86 7.51
N SER A 317 23.04 -4.00 6.26
CA SER A 317 24.48 -3.85 5.94
C SER A 317 25.02 -2.47 6.33
N TYR A 318 24.21 -1.41 6.15
CA TYR A 318 24.56 -0.06 6.56
C TYR A 318 24.52 0.10 8.09
N ALA A 319 23.43 -0.36 8.71
CA ALA A 319 23.18 -0.24 10.14
C ALA A 319 24.25 -0.94 10.98
N TRP A 320 24.78 -2.08 10.52
CA TRP A 320 25.85 -2.80 11.20
C TRP A 320 27.19 -2.07 11.15
N LYS A 321 27.41 -1.17 10.18
CA LYS A 321 28.67 -0.44 10.04
C LYS A 321 28.65 0.98 10.63
N HIS A 322 27.58 1.75 10.44
CA HIS A 322 27.54 3.17 10.83
C HIS A 322 26.43 3.53 11.82
N ASN A 323 25.64 2.55 12.28
CA ASN A 323 24.42 2.73 13.05
C ASN A 323 23.30 3.52 12.32
N LEU A 324 22.10 3.41 12.87
CA LEU A 324 20.92 4.18 12.47
C LEU A 324 20.50 5.05 13.64
N GLU A 325 19.96 6.22 13.35
CA GLU A 325 19.29 7.03 14.34
C GLU A 325 18.11 6.24 14.95
N ALA A 326 17.93 6.35 16.27
CA ALA A 326 16.83 5.69 16.96
C ALA A 326 15.52 6.19 16.36
N THR A 327 14.75 5.28 15.76
CA THR A 327 13.58 5.68 14.98
C THR A 327 12.48 6.21 15.91
N GLN A 328 12.37 7.54 16.04
CA GLN A 328 11.11 8.17 16.39
C GLN A 328 10.17 8.03 15.19
N GLN A 329 9.47 6.89 15.15
CA GLN A 329 8.38 6.51 14.24
C GLN A 329 8.71 6.64 12.73
N LEU A 330 8.50 5.57 11.96
CA LEU A 330 8.49 5.61 10.47
C LEU A 330 7.58 6.74 9.91
N PHE A 331 6.64 7.21 10.73
CA PHE A 331 5.47 7.98 10.36
C PHE A 331 5.36 9.35 11.06
N THR A 332 6.42 9.83 11.71
CA THR A 332 6.53 11.25 12.18
C THR A 332 7.57 12.05 11.44
#